data_AF-A0A3B9NHH6-F1
#
_entry.id   AF-A0A3B9NHH6-F1
#
_cell.length_a   1.000
_cell.length_b   1.000
_cell.length_c   1.000
_cell.angle_alpha   90.00
_cell.angle_beta   90.00
_cell.angle_gamma   90.00
#
_symmetry.space_group_name_H-M   'P 1'
#
loop_
_entity.id
_entity.type
_entity.pdbx_description
1 polymer ?
#
loop_
_entity_poly.entity_id
_entity_poly.type
_entity_poly.pdbx_seq_one_letter_code
_entity_poly.pdbx_strand_id
1 'polypeptide(L)'
;MPKSDYQLQQYRQQKQEFNNAQLNSIIALWTEKQADAVGHFKARGQNINSLFNKKGAKGMRRNSLRTIVNREFELFTDFFPVLLVNPSVCSSILPLQEGIFDVVIFDEASQLRLEDTYAALIRGKAKIVSGDKHQMAPSSYFEGSGALLDPIDDETEDYEDEFSDRTALQAAQLNLADSESLLAYAVDKGFVESYLKVHYRSKHPYLIDFSNHAFYGNRLMPVPAKEHYTPIEYLQIDGLYEGQVNKQEALQVVELLQQIMKDAKDSIPSVGVATFNIYQRNLILEELSAVRQNDSVFDSLMAQAGDSFFVDNLENIQGDERDIIILSTTFGRKADGSFSQNFGPIIQGKGHRMLNVIITRARSKVYVCTSFPQEYVGQYPNLIQQKGNKGRGILYAYFTYAKAVSEGNDELRKGILQLLSQYCTDKLYEPAEFSLGSESPFEDEVFEQLAQHIGADRLEQQHSVGGFRIDIVVKSKTSHKPLIAIECDGAKYHNSPEAYAWDSFRQEQLERYGFVFHRIWSIKWWDDANGELKRLIDFIRQQDEEEANLGKHVHAATRININDN
;
A
#
# COMPACT_ATOMS: atom_id res chain seq x y z
N MET A 1 -0.40 -23.24 -23.62
CA MET A 1 0.64 -22.77 -22.70
C MET A 1 1.98 -23.27 -23.14
N PRO A 2 3.05 -22.48 -23.03
CA PRO A 2 4.41 -22.93 -23.31
C PRO A 2 4.78 -24.16 -22.50
N LYS A 3 5.47 -25.11 -23.15
CA LYS A 3 6.02 -26.34 -22.57
C LYS A 3 7.55 -26.38 -22.70
N SER A 4 8.14 -25.25 -23.07
CA SER A 4 9.58 -25.07 -23.24
C SER A 4 9.92 -23.59 -23.20
N ASP A 5 11.19 -23.29 -22.92
CA ASP A 5 11.68 -21.90 -22.85
C ASP A 5 11.54 -21.18 -24.21
N TYR A 6 11.69 -21.91 -25.31
CA TYR A 6 11.46 -21.37 -26.66
C TYR A 6 10.02 -20.91 -26.85
N GLN A 7 9.04 -21.74 -26.48
CA GLN A 7 7.63 -21.37 -26.57
C GLN A 7 7.29 -20.19 -25.63
N LEU A 8 7.94 -20.12 -24.46
CA LEU A 8 7.78 -19.02 -23.51
C LEU A 8 8.31 -17.70 -24.10
N GLN A 9 9.48 -17.71 -24.73
CA GLN A 9 10.04 -16.56 -25.41
C GLN A 9 9.18 -16.10 -26.59
N GLN A 10 8.71 -17.04 -27.43
CA GLN A 10 7.79 -16.73 -28.52
C GLN A 10 6.51 -16.08 -28.02
N TYR A 11 5.92 -16.60 -26.94
CA TYR A 11 4.73 -16.01 -26.34
C TYR A 11 4.98 -14.56 -25.86
N ARG A 12 6.10 -14.32 -25.16
CA ARG A 12 6.47 -12.97 -24.70
C ARG A 12 6.61 -11.99 -25.86
N GLN A 13 7.25 -12.42 -26.95
CA GLN A 13 7.38 -11.61 -28.17
C GLN A 13 6.01 -11.31 -28.80
N GLN A 14 5.18 -12.33 -29.01
CA GLN A 14 3.84 -12.17 -29.59
C GLN A 14 2.95 -11.25 -28.76
N LYS A 15 3.04 -11.33 -27.43
CA LYS A 15 2.31 -10.43 -26.51
C LYS A 15 2.74 -8.98 -26.71
N GLN A 16 4.03 -8.73 -26.85
CA GLN A 16 4.55 -7.38 -27.10
C GLN A 16 4.12 -6.84 -28.48
N GLU A 17 4.19 -7.67 -29.52
CA GLU A 17 3.71 -7.32 -30.86
C GLU A 17 2.21 -7.01 -30.86
N PHE A 18 1.41 -7.82 -30.17
CA PHE A 18 -0.03 -7.61 -30.00
C PHE A 18 -0.33 -6.27 -29.30
N ASN A 19 0.35 -5.96 -28.20
CA ASN A 19 0.17 -4.70 -27.48
C ASN A 19 0.45 -3.48 -28.39
N ASN A 20 1.50 -3.54 -29.20
CA ASN A 20 1.84 -2.47 -30.14
C ASN A 20 0.79 -2.34 -31.25
N ALA A 21 0.31 -3.45 -31.80
CA ALA A 21 -0.75 -3.45 -32.81
C ALA A 21 -2.07 -2.91 -32.26
N GLN A 22 -2.42 -3.27 -31.02
CA GLN A 22 -3.61 -2.79 -30.34
C GLN A 22 -3.57 -1.28 -30.12
N LEU A 23 -2.43 -0.72 -29.68
CA LEU A 23 -2.26 0.73 -29.53
C LEU A 23 -2.54 1.47 -30.85
N ASN A 24 -1.93 1.00 -31.95
CA ASN A 24 -2.12 1.60 -33.27
C ASN A 24 -3.57 1.52 -33.74
N SER A 25 -4.23 0.38 -33.50
CA SER A 25 -5.65 0.20 -33.84
C SER A 25 -6.56 1.15 -33.05
N ILE A 26 -6.33 1.33 -31.75
CA ILE A 26 -7.09 2.26 -30.91
C ILE A 26 -6.93 3.70 -31.42
N ILE A 27 -5.69 4.13 -31.72
CA ILE A 27 -5.41 5.47 -32.23
C ILE A 27 -6.13 5.70 -33.57
N ALA A 28 -6.05 4.75 -34.49
CA ALA A 28 -6.72 4.84 -35.78
C ALA A 28 -8.24 4.97 -35.63
N LEU A 29 -8.86 4.11 -34.81
CA LEU A 29 -10.30 4.11 -34.54
C LEU A 29 -10.78 5.47 -33.99
N TRP A 30 -10.09 6.01 -32.99
CA TRP A 30 -10.50 7.29 -32.40
C TRP A 30 -10.22 8.47 -33.31
N THR A 31 -9.17 8.41 -34.14
CA THR A 31 -8.88 9.46 -35.14
C THR A 31 -9.99 9.53 -36.19
N GLU A 32 -10.44 8.38 -36.69
CA GLU A 32 -11.56 8.28 -37.64
C GLU A 32 -12.85 8.80 -37.00
N LYS A 33 -13.17 8.32 -35.80
CA LYS A 33 -14.36 8.75 -35.06
C LYS A 33 -14.40 10.27 -34.80
N GLN A 34 -13.26 10.86 -34.45
CA GLN A 34 -13.14 12.32 -34.28
C GLN A 34 -13.32 13.08 -35.61
N ALA A 35 -12.76 12.56 -36.71
CA ALA A 35 -12.91 13.16 -38.04
C ALA A 35 -14.38 13.15 -38.49
N ASP A 36 -15.09 12.04 -38.29
CA ASP A 36 -16.50 11.90 -38.60
C ASP A 36 -17.36 12.83 -37.73
N ALA A 37 -17.09 12.90 -36.43
CA ALA A 37 -17.78 13.79 -35.52
C ALA A 37 -17.63 15.27 -35.94
N VAL A 38 -16.43 15.68 -36.36
CA VAL A 38 -16.16 17.02 -36.91
C VAL A 38 -16.91 17.24 -38.23
N GLY A 39 -16.95 16.24 -39.10
CA GLY A 39 -17.67 16.25 -40.37
C GLY A 39 -19.17 16.48 -40.16
N HIS A 40 -19.81 15.68 -39.30
CA HIS A 40 -21.21 15.81 -38.94
C HIS A 40 -21.52 17.15 -38.27
N PHE A 41 -20.63 17.66 -37.42
CA PHE A 41 -20.81 18.97 -36.79
C PHE A 41 -20.78 20.11 -37.81
N LYS A 42 -19.84 20.07 -38.77
CA LYS A 42 -19.75 21.05 -39.87
C LYS A 42 -20.95 20.98 -40.81
N ALA A 43 -21.45 19.79 -41.10
CA ALA A 43 -22.63 19.58 -41.95
C ALA A 43 -23.89 20.24 -41.39
N ARG A 44 -24.00 20.40 -40.05
CA ARG A 44 -25.07 21.16 -39.38
C ARG A 44 -24.89 22.69 -39.47
N GLY A 45 -23.93 23.19 -40.26
CA GLY A 45 -23.66 24.62 -40.44
C GLY A 45 -22.97 25.27 -39.23
N GLN A 46 -22.46 24.49 -38.28
CA GLN A 46 -21.78 24.98 -37.08
C GLN A 46 -20.26 24.80 -37.18
N ASN A 47 -19.49 25.69 -36.54
CA ASN A 47 -18.03 25.61 -36.51
C ASN A 47 -17.57 25.21 -35.10
N ILE A 48 -16.71 24.20 -34.97
CA ILE A 48 -16.18 23.79 -33.66
C ILE A 48 -15.57 24.99 -32.90
N ASN A 49 -14.95 25.91 -33.61
CA ASN A 49 -14.40 27.13 -33.01
C ASN A 49 -15.46 28.03 -32.36
N SER A 50 -16.72 28.00 -32.82
CA SER A 50 -17.84 28.73 -32.20
C SER A 50 -18.39 28.00 -30.97
N LEU A 51 -18.31 26.67 -30.92
CA LEU A 51 -18.68 25.89 -29.73
C LEU A 51 -17.78 26.20 -28.54
N PHE A 52 -16.46 26.28 -28.76
CA PHE A 52 -15.48 26.62 -27.71
C PHE A 52 -15.31 28.13 -27.52
N ASN A 53 -15.86 28.96 -28.42
CA ASN A 53 -15.68 30.40 -28.48
C ASN A 53 -14.20 30.82 -28.28
N LYS A 54 -13.27 30.15 -29.00
CA LYS A 54 -11.80 30.29 -28.80
C LYS A 54 -11.28 31.69 -29.13
N LYS A 55 -11.95 32.39 -30.05
CA LYS A 55 -11.74 33.80 -30.34
C LYS A 55 -12.93 34.54 -29.75
N GLY A 56 -12.76 35.23 -28.62
CA GLY A 56 -13.77 36.12 -28.04
C GLY A 56 -14.10 37.25 -29.03
N ALA A 57 -14.89 36.94 -30.06
CA ALA A 57 -15.28 37.88 -31.07
C ALA A 57 -16.29 38.84 -30.43
N LYS A 58 -15.90 40.11 -30.32
CA LYS A 58 -16.74 41.22 -29.82
C LYS A 58 -17.39 40.97 -28.45
N GLY A 59 -16.58 40.85 -27.40
CA GLY A 59 -17.07 40.97 -26.02
C GLY A 59 -17.81 39.77 -25.42
N MET A 60 -17.92 38.64 -26.13
CA MET A 60 -18.53 37.42 -25.59
C MET A 60 -17.50 36.56 -24.83
N ARG A 61 -17.86 36.11 -23.62
CA ARG A 61 -17.06 35.20 -22.78
C ARG A 61 -16.97 33.80 -23.41
N ARG A 62 -15.85 33.11 -23.17
CA ARG A 62 -15.69 31.68 -23.51
C ARG A 62 -16.83 30.86 -22.91
N ASN A 63 -17.32 29.87 -23.65
CA ASN A 63 -18.35 28.98 -23.13
C ASN A 63 -17.78 28.16 -21.97
N SER A 64 -18.56 28.00 -20.90
CA SER A 64 -18.19 27.11 -19.80
C SER A 64 -18.21 25.66 -20.27
N LEU A 65 -17.46 24.78 -19.59
CA LEU A 65 -17.48 23.35 -19.89
C LEU A 65 -18.90 22.77 -19.82
N ARG A 66 -19.69 23.21 -18.83
CA ARG A 66 -21.12 22.86 -18.70
C ARG A 66 -21.94 23.27 -19.92
N THR A 67 -21.71 24.47 -20.45
CA THR A 67 -22.40 24.94 -21.67
C THR A 67 -22.02 24.12 -22.89
N ILE A 68 -20.74 23.74 -23.02
CA ILE A 68 -20.24 22.93 -24.14
C ILE A 68 -20.85 21.53 -24.08
N VAL A 69 -20.75 20.87 -22.92
CA VAL A 69 -21.25 19.51 -22.68
C VAL A 69 -22.77 19.42 -22.89
N ASN A 70 -23.53 20.38 -22.35
CA ASN A 70 -24.99 20.38 -22.54
C ASN A 70 -25.42 20.62 -23.99
N ARG A 71 -24.60 21.30 -24.78
CA ARG A 71 -24.93 21.62 -26.18
C ARG A 71 -24.56 20.49 -27.13
N GLU A 72 -23.41 19.84 -26.92
CA GLU A 72 -22.85 18.83 -27.81
C GLU A 72 -22.12 17.73 -27.01
N PHE A 73 -22.87 16.92 -26.26
CA PHE A 73 -22.31 15.86 -25.42
C PHE A 73 -21.57 14.79 -26.21
N GLU A 74 -22.17 14.27 -27.29
CA GLU A 74 -21.57 13.21 -28.11
C GLU A 74 -20.24 13.66 -28.72
N LEU A 75 -20.22 14.84 -29.34
CA LEU A 75 -19.00 15.44 -29.86
C LEU A 75 -17.94 15.61 -28.76
N PHE A 76 -18.34 16.02 -27.55
CA PHE A 76 -17.40 16.13 -26.45
C PHE A 76 -16.78 14.77 -26.08
N THR A 77 -17.59 13.72 -25.96
CA THR A 77 -17.11 12.36 -25.64
C THR A 77 -16.33 11.69 -26.77
N ASP A 78 -16.52 12.10 -28.02
CA ASP A 78 -15.73 11.60 -29.14
C ASP A 78 -14.28 12.11 -29.10
N PHE A 79 -14.09 13.32 -28.56
CA PHE A 79 -12.77 13.90 -28.31
C PHE A 79 -12.18 13.48 -26.96
N PHE A 80 -13.03 13.31 -25.95
CA PHE A 80 -12.66 12.97 -24.59
C PHE A 80 -13.40 11.70 -24.13
N PRO A 81 -12.97 10.52 -24.61
CA PRO A 81 -13.67 9.26 -24.34
C PRO A 81 -13.48 8.74 -22.92
N VAL A 82 -12.47 9.26 -22.21
CA VAL A 82 -12.21 8.97 -20.80
C VAL A 82 -12.29 10.27 -20.03
N LEU A 83 -13.18 10.31 -19.04
CA LEU A 83 -13.39 11.48 -18.18
C LEU A 83 -12.99 11.16 -16.74
N LEU A 84 -12.13 12.00 -16.17
CA LEU A 84 -11.76 11.96 -14.76
C LEU A 84 -12.37 13.19 -14.09
N VAL A 85 -13.36 12.96 -13.23
CA VAL A 85 -14.12 14.02 -12.55
C VAL A 85 -14.46 13.58 -11.13
N ASN A 86 -14.54 14.52 -10.20
CA ASN A 86 -15.12 14.25 -8.89
C ASN A 86 -16.66 14.14 -8.99
N PRO A 87 -17.34 13.54 -8.01
CA PRO A 87 -18.79 13.31 -8.08
C PRO A 87 -19.63 14.60 -8.18
N SER A 88 -19.22 15.67 -7.48
CA SER A 88 -19.93 16.96 -7.49
C SER A 88 -19.86 17.65 -8.86
N VAL A 89 -18.71 17.59 -9.51
CA VAL A 89 -18.50 18.10 -10.88
C VAL A 89 -19.25 17.22 -11.89
N CYS A 90 -19.22 15.90 -11.74
CA CYS A 90 -19.98 14.96 -12.57
C CYS A 90 -21.47 15.36 -12.61
N SER A 91 -22.07 15.58 -11.45
CA SER A 91 -23.48 16.00 -11.32
C SER A 91 -23.77 17.39 -11.91
N SER A 92 -22.78 18.29 -11.90
CA SER A 92 -22.95 19.66 -12.39
C SER A 92 -22.80 19.82 -13.90
N ILE A 93 -21.97 18.97 -14.53
CA ILE A 93 -21.59 19.13 -15.94
C ILE A 93 -22.27 18.10 -16.84
N LEU A 94 -22.38 16.83 -16.39
CA LEU A 94 -22.84 15.75 -17.25
C LEU A 94 -24.36 15.61 -17.22
N PRO A 95 -25.01 15.28 -18.35
CA PRO A 95 -26.45 15.03 -18.37
C PRO A 95 -26.80 13.88 -17.43
N LEU A 96 -27.93 14.00 -16.72
CA LEU A 96 -28.44 12.92 -15.87
C LEU A 96 -29.25 11.94 -16.75
N GLN A 97 -28.53 11.12 -17.50
CA GLN A 97 -29.09 10.09 -18.37
C GLN A 97 -28.44 8.75 -18.04
N GLU A 98 -29.27 7.71 -17.95
CA GLU A 98 -28.82 6.37 -17.64
C GLU A 98 -27.99 5.78 -18.80
N GLY A 99 -26.88 5.11 -18.45
CA GLY A 99 -26.08 4.35 -19.41
C GLY A 99 -25.39 5.17 -20.51
N ILE A 100 -25.12 6.46 -20.27
CA ILE A 100 -24.34 7.30 -21.20
C ILE A 100 -22.85 6.93 -21.29
N PHE A 101 -22.33 6.20 -20.29
CA PHE A 101 -20.99 5.61 -20.32
C PHE A 101 -21.09 4.09 -20.29
N ASP A 102 -20.21 3.43 -21.04
CA ASP A 102 -20.12 1.97 -21.01
C ASP A 102 -19.61 1.47 -19.65
N VAL A 103 -18.68 2.20 -19.03
CA VAL A 103 -18.11 1.88 -17.72
C VAL A 103 -18.00 3.15 -16.88
N VAL A 104 -18.41 3.08 -15.62
CA VAL A 104 -18.09 4.08 -14.59
C VAL A 104 -17.27 3.39 -13.50
N ILE A 105 -16.13 4.00 -13.17
CA ILE A 105 -15.21 3.51 -12.14
C ILE A 105 -15.21 4.53 -11.00
N PHE A 106 -15.46 4.04 -9.80
CA PHE A 106 -15.27 4.78 -8.56
C PHE A 106 -14.00 4.28 -7.90
N ASP A 107 -13.03 5.16 -7.72
CA ASP A 107 -11.84 4.87 -6.94
C ASP A 107 -11.96 5.48 -5.54
N GLU A 108 -11.28 4.89 -4.56
CA GLU A 108 -11.38 5.24 -3.14
C GLU A 108 -12.84 5.32 -2.63
N ALA A 109 -13.68 4.40 -3.10
CA ALA A 109 -15.12 4.41 -2.84
C ALA A 109 -15.51 4.22 -1.36
N SER A 110 -14.57 3.80 -0.51
CA SER A 110 -14.76 3.79 0.95
C SER A 110 -14.92 5.20 1.52
N GLN A 111 -14.43 6.23 0.83
CA GLN A 111 -14.50 7.63 1.23
C GLN A 111 -15.56 8.42 0.45
N LEU A 112 -16.25 7.77 -0.47
CA LEU A 112 -17.32 8.39 -1.23
C LEU A 112 -18.66 8.13 -0.55
N ARG A 113 -19.41 9.20 -0.32
CA ARG A 113 -20.80 9.12 0.15
C ARG A 113 -21.72 8.65 -0.97
N LEU A 114 -22.77 7.92 -0.62
CA LEU A 114 -23.73 7.42 -1.60
C LEU A 114 -24.48 8.58 -2.26
N GLU A 115 -24.90 9.57 -1.47
CA GLU A 115 -25.65 10.75 -1.92
C GLU A 115 -24.88 11.58 -2.97
N ASP A 116 -23.56 11.67 -2.83
CA ASP A 116 -22.70 12.41 -3.76
C ASP A 116 -22.46 11.64 -5.07
N THR A 117 -22.46 10.31 -5.01
CA THR A 117 -22.05 9.44 -6.12
C THR A 117 -23.20 8.82 -6.90
N TYR A 118 -24.42 8.81 -6.36
CA TYR A 118 -25.57 8.14 -6.97
C TYR A 118 -25.84 8.59 -8.41
N ALA A 119 -25.73 9.89 -8.69
CA ALA A 119 -25.91 10.41 -10.03
C ALA A 119 -24.83 9.90 -11.01
N ALA A 120 -23.58 9.75 -10.56
CA ALA A 120 -22.52 9.17 -11.38
C ALA A 120 -22.77 7.67 -11.61
N LEU A 121 -23.31 6.97 -10.61
CA LEU A 121 -23.56 5.53 -10.66
C LEU A 121 -24.57 5.14 -11.74
N ILE A 122 -25.65 5.92 -11.90
CA ILE A 122 -26.70 5.70 -12.91
C ILE A 122 -26.16 5.87 -14.35
N ARG A 123 -25.14 6.71 -14.54
CA ARG A 123 -24.61 7.02 -15.88
C ARG A 123 -23.83 5.85 -16.50
N GLY A 124 -23.43 4.84 -15.73
CA GLY A 124 -22.67 3.69 -16.20
C GLY A 124 -23.54 2.48 -16.54
N LYS A 125 -23.26 1.82 -17.67
CA LYS A 125 -23.81 0.48 -17.96
C LYS A 125 -23.18 -0.54 -17.01
N ALA A 126 -21.84 -0.66 -17.05
CA ALA A 126 -21.03 -1.37 -16.08
C ALA A 126 -20.55 -0.41 -14.98
N LYS A 127 -20.58 -0.88 -13.72
CA LYS A 127 -20.14 -0.12 -12.55
C LYS A 127 -19.02 -0.87 -11.85
N ILE A 128 -17.89 -0.21 -11.65
CA ILE A 128 -16.74 -0.74 -10.92
C ILE A 128 -16.54 0.15 -9.69
N VAL A 129 -16.52 -0.47 -8.52
CA VAL A 129 -16.32 0.22 -7.24
C VAL A 129 -15.04 -0.33 -6.64
N SER A 130 -14.01 0.51 -6.57
CA SER A 130 -12.69 0.22 -6.03
C SER A 130 -12.50 0.99 -4.72
N GLY A 131 -11.98 0.33 -3.70
CA GLY A 131 -11.71 0.94 -2.41
C GLY A 131 -11.35 -0.10 -1.35
N ASP A 132 -11.08 0.38 -0.14
CA ASP A 132 -10.70 -0.47 0.99
C ASP A 132 -11.59 -0.21 2.20
N LYS A 133 -12.32 -1.24 2.64
CA LYS A 133 -13.25 -1.17 3.78
C LYS A 133 -12.55 -0.97 5.14
N HIS A 134 -11.24 -1.21 5.20
CA HIS A 134 -10.41 -1.02 6.40
C HIS A 134 -9.65 0.31 6.40
N GLN A 135 -9.89 1.17 5.41
CA GLN A 135 -9.40 2.56 5.38
C GLN A 135 -10.50 3.54 5.78
N MET A 136 -10.16 4.83 5.80
CA MET A 136 -11.05 5.90 6.26
C MET A 136 -12.37 5.92 5.50
N ALA A 137 -13.45 6.13 6.25
CA ALA A 137 -14.77 6.44 5.71
C ALA A 137 -14.87 7.94 5.42
N PRO A 138 -15.91 8.41 4.68
CA PRO A 138 -16.09 9.83 4.45
C PRO A 138 -16.24 10.55 5.80
N SER A 139 -15.55 11.67 5.98
CA SER A 139 -15.69 12.47 7.20
C SER A 139 -17.12 13.00 7.31
N SER A 140 -17.71 12.86 8.50
CA SER A 140 -19.02 13.44 8.81
C SER A 140 -18.93 14.94 9.04
N TYR A 141 -18.49 15.71 8.04
CA TYR A 141 -18.29 17.16 8.14
C TYR A 141 -19.59 17.95 8.43
N PHE A 142 -20.76 17.32 8.23
CA PHE A 142 -22.07 17.89 8.53
C PHE A 142 -22.65 17.43 9.88
N GLU A 143 -21.97 16.56 10.63
CA GLU A 143 -22.35 16.17 11.99
C GLU A 143 -21.87 17.23 13.00
N GLY A 144 -22.48 18.41 12.94
CA GLY A 144 -22.56 19.33 14.08
C GLY A 144 -21.46 20.40 14.17
N SER A 145 -21.90 21.64 14.43
CA SER A 145 -21.11 22.75 14.97
C SER A 145 -20.50 22.48 16.36
N GLY A 146 -20.15 21.23 16.67
CA GLY A 146 -19.52 20.76 17.91
C GLY A 146 -18.14 20.13 17.71
N ALA A 147 -17.66 19.94 16.47
CA ALA A 147 -16.30 19.42 16.21
C ALA A 147 -15.16 20.43 16.53
N LEU A 148 -15.51 21.60 17.10
CA LEU A 148 -14.58 22.56 17.70
C LEU A 148 -14.72 22.62 19.24
N LEU A 149 -15.23 21.57 19.89
CA LEU A 149 -15.37 21.59 21.34
C LEU A 149 -14.07 21.14 22.01
N ASP A 150 -13.52 22.09 22.77
CA ASP A 150 -12.51 21.94 23.81
C ASP A 150 -12.64 20.60 24.57
N PRO A 151 -11.52 20.00 25.02
CA PRO A 151 -11.60 18.96 26.03
C PRO A 151 -12.12 19.62 27.31
N ILE A 152 -13.40 19.37 27.61
CA ILE A 152 -13.92 19.63 28.95
C ILE A 152 -13.24 18.59 29.85
N ASP A 153 -12.45 19.12 30.76
CA ASP A 153 -11.84 18.42 31.88
C ASP A 153 -12.99 17.99 32.81
N ASP A 154 -13.49 16.76 32.66
CA ASP A 154 -14.43 16.18 33.61
C ASP A 154 -13.97 14.77 34.00
N GLU A 155 -13.47 14.69 35.25
CA GLU A 155 -13.08 13.48 35.98
C GLU A 155 -14.30 12.63 36.35
N THR A 156 -15.01 12.07 35.37
CA THR A 156 -16.03 11.04 35.64
C THR A 156 -15.81 9.79 34.78
N GLU A 157 -15.09 8.84 35.36
CA GLU A 157 -15.13 7.42 34.97
C GLU A 157 -16.56 6.91 35.23
N ASP A 158 -17.41 6.83 34.20
CA ASP A 158 -18.54 5.87 34.05
C ASP A 158 -19.66 6.30 33.05
N TYR A 159 -19.41 7.20 32.08
CA TYR A 159 -20.41 7.57 31.06
C TYR A 159 -20.00 7.24 29.61
N GLU A 160 -19.36 6.08 29.36
CA GLU A 160 -19.06 5.63 27.97
C GLU A 160 -20.34 5.24 27.18
N ASP A 161 -21.43 4.83 27.83
CA ASP A 161 -22.61 4.29 27.12
C ASP A 161 -23.70 5.33 26.77
N GLU A 162 -23.90 6.41 27.54
CA GLU A 162 -25.01 7.36 27.29
C GLU A 162 -24.68 8.49 26.31
N PHE A 163 -23.39 8.85 26.14
CA PHE A 163 -22.99 9.94 25.24
C PHE A 163 -22.88 9.48 23.78
N SER A 164 -22.60 8.19 23.53
CA SER A 164 -22.59 7.62 22.18
C SER A 164 -23.99 7.52 21.58
N ASP A 165 -25.01 7.25 22.41
CA ASP A 165 -26.37 7.03 21.92
C ASP A 165 -27.04 8.32 21.42
N ARG A 166 -26.78 9.47 22.07
CA ARG A 166 -27.34 10.76 21.62
C ARG A 166 -26.70 11.28 20.33
N THR A 167 -25.41 11.05 20.13
CA THR A 167 -24.70 11.40 18.89
C THR A 167 -25.03 10.41 17.77
N ALA A 168 -25.16 9.12 18.07
CA ALA A 168 -25.59 8.10 17.12
C ALA A 168 -27.02 8.32 16.61
N LEU A 169 -27.96 8.74 17.48
CA LEU A 169 -29.32 9.08 17.08
C LEU A 169 -29.41 10.32 16.16
N GLN A 170 -28.54 11.31 16.36
CA GLN A 170 -28.45 12.49 15.48
C GLN A 170 -27.73 12.18 14.16
N ALA A 171 -26.68 11.36 14.18
CA ALA A 171 -25.98 10.88 12.98
C ALA A 171 -26.87 9.96 12.12
N ALA A 172 -27.71 9.14 12.75
CA ALA A 172 -28.71 8.30 12.06
C ALA A 172 -29.81 9.13 11.37
N GLN A 173 -30.13 10.34 11.86
CA GLN A 173 -31.12 11.22 11.24
C GLN A 173 -30.58 12.03 10.05
N LEU A 174 -29.25 12.14 9.90
CA LEU A 174 -28.60 12.90 8.83
C LEU A 174 -28.04 12.01 7.70
N ASN A 175 -27.82 10.72 7.96
CA ASN A 175 -27.50 9.74 6.93
C ASN A 175 -28.78 9.31 6.20
N LEU A 176 -29.14 10.04 5.15
CA LEU A 176 -30.25 9.69 4.24
C LEU A 176 -30.07 8.31 3.55
N ALA A 177 -28.87 7.74 3.62
CA ALA A 177 -28.55 6.38 3.20
C ALA A 177 -28.19 5.53 4.43
N ASP A 178 -28.76 4.33 4.55
CA ASP A 178 -28.41 3.34 5.59
C ASP A 178 -26.95 2.81 5.49
N SER A 179 -26.16 3.34 4.55
CA SER A 179 -24.81 2.86 4.22
C SER A 179 -23.76 3.94 4.46
N GLU A 180 -22.65 3.54 5.11
CA GLU A 180 -21.52 4.41 5.47
C GLU A 180 -20.79 5.02 4.25
N SER A 181 -20.73 4.28 3.13
CA SER A 181 -20.04 4.70 1.91
C SER A 181 -20.62 4.02 0.68
N LEU A 182 -20.19 4.44 -0.51
CA LEU A 182 -20.50 3.76 -1.77
C LEU A 182 -19.96 2.33 -1.77
N LEU A 183 -18.78 2.11 -1.19
CA LEU A 183 -18.18 0.76 -1.08
C LEU A 183 -19.05 -0.15 -0.21
N ALA A 184 -19.45 0.32 0.98
CA ALA A 184 -20.32 -0.45 1.87
C ALA A 184 -21.66 -0.79 1.17
N TYR A 185 -22.24 0.19 0.48
CA TYR A 185 -23.47 0.01 -0.29
C TYR A 185 -23.31 -1.05 -1.39
N ALA A 186 -22.20 -1.03 -2.11
CA ALA A 186 -21.94 -2.01 -3.17
C ALA A 186 -21.84 -3.44 -2.62
N VAL A 187 -21.16 -3.62 -1.48
CA VAL A 187 -21.08 -4.91 -0.78
C VAL A 187 -22.47 -5.38 -0.34
N ASP A 188 -23.26 -4.50 0.30
CA ASP A 188 -24.61 -4.83 0.78
C ASP A 188 -25.58 -5.19 -0.36
N LYS A 189 -25.38 -4.61 -1.55
CA LYS A 189 -26.15 -4.93 -2.76
C LYS A 189 -25.65 -6.15 -3.52
N GLY A 190 -24.63 -6.85 -3.03
CA GLY A 190 -24.14 -8.09 -3.61
C GLY A 190 -23.35 -7.89 -4.90
N PHE A 191 -22.59 -6.79 -5.02
CA PHE A 191 -21.58 -6.67 -6.08
C PHE A 191 -20.56 -7.81 -5.96
N VAL A 192 -20.04 -8.28 -7.09
CA VAL A 192 -19.00 -9.32 -7.10
C VAL A 192 -17.71 -8.74 -6.54
N GLU A 193 -17.30 -9.19 -5.36
CA GLU A 193 -16.05 -8.78 -4.72
C GLU A 193 -14.84 -9.44 -5.38
N SER A 194 -13.84 -8.64 -5.72
CA SER A 194 -12.54 -9.11 -6.21
C SER A 194 -11.43 -8.39 -5.44
N TYR A 195 -10.45 -9.15 -4.95
CA TYR A 195 -9.39 -8.61 -4.10
C TYR A 195 -8.04 -8.63 -4.80
N LEU A 196 -7.32 -7.52 -4.71
CA LEU A 196 -5.91 -7.46 -5.10
C LEU A 196 -5.07 -8.09 -3.99
N LYS A 197 -4.22 -9.06 -4.35
CA LYS A 197 -3.45 -9.83 -3.37
C LYS A 197 -2.06 -9.26 -3.11
N VAL A 198 -1.39 -8.72 -4.12
CA VAL A 198 0.03 -8.34 -4.01
C VAL A 198 0.19 -6.93 -3.48
N HIS A 199 1.03 -6.77 -2.45
CA HIS A 199 1.35 -5.49 -1.85
C HIS A 199 2.73 -5.00 -2.29
N TYR A 200 2.76 -3.95 -3.10
CA TYR A 200 4.00 -3.43 -3.71
C TYR A 200 4.60 -2.22 -2.99
N ARG A 201 3.84 -1.54 -2.13
CA ARG A 201 4.26 -0.27 -1.53
C ARG A 201 5.44 -0.46 -0.57
N SER A 202 5.31 -1.42 0.33
CA SER A 202 6.29 -1.67 1.37
C SER A 202 7.45 -2.46 0.81
N LYS A 203 8.65 -1.90 0.90
CA LYS A 203 9.92 -2.56 0.52
C LYS A 203 10.38 -3.58 1.55
N HIS A 204 9.68 -3.71 2.68
CA HIS A 204 9.94 -4.71 3.71
C HIS A 204 8.62 -5.30 4.23
N PRO A 205 8.50 -6.64 4.36
CA PRO A 205 7.28 -7.30 4.83
C PRO A 205 6.76 -6.78 6.18
N TYR A 206 7.65 -6.58 7.15
CA TYR A 206 7.28 -6.13 8.50
C TYR A 206 6.52 -4.79 8.55
N LEU A 207 6.58 -3.96 7.51
CA LEU A 207 5.79 -2.72 7.45
C LEU A 207 4.29 -2.98 7.25
N ILE A 208 3.93 -4.07 6.57
CA ILE A 208 2.53 -4.39 6.27
C ILE A 208 2.01 -5.58 7.09
N ASP A 209 2.88 -6.43 7.63
CA ASP A 209 2.50 -7.66 8.34
C ASP A 209 1.49 -7.40 9.46
N PHE A 210 1.67 -6.37 10.27
CA PHE A 210 0.73 -5.99 11.32
C PHE A 210 -0.68 -5.77 10.77
N SER A 211 -0.81 -4.86 9.79
CA SER A 211 -2.09 -4.57 9.15
C SER A 211 -2.68 -5.78 8.43
N ASN A 212 -1.82 -6.58 7.78
CA ASN A 212 -2.22 -7.78 7.05
C ASN A 212 -2.90 -8.81 7.97
N HIS A 213 -2.32 -9.04 9.16
CA HIS A 213 -2.87 -9.98 10.14
C HIS A 213 -4.06 -9.37 10.90
N ALA A 214 -4.02 -8.07 11.23
CA ALA A 214 -5.08 -7.41 11.99
C ALA A 214 -6.37 -7.21 11.19
N PHE A 215 -6.25 -6.81 9.92
CA PHE A 215 -7.39 -6.30 9.14
C PHE A 215 -7.67 -7.13 7.89
N TYR A 216 -6.65 -7.68 7.23
CA TYR A 216 -6.80 -8.31 5.90
C TYR A 216 -6.78 -9.84 5.93
N GLY A 217 -6.85 -10.47 7.11
CA GLY A 217 -6.89 -11.94 7.25
C GLY A 217 -5.68 -12.64 6.62
N ASN A 218 -4.51 -11.99 6.65
CA ASN A 218 -3.25 -12.44 6.03
C ASN A 218 -3.35 -12.70 4.50
N ARG A 219 -4.29 -12.06 3.81
CA ARG A 219 -4.49 -12.22 2.37
C ARG A 219 -3.46 -11.49 1.52
N LEU A 220 -2.89 -10.39 2.03
CA LEU A 220 -1.93 -9.61 1.28
C LEU A 220 -0.59 -10.35 1.19
N MET A 221 -0.02 -10.35 0.00
CA MET A 221 1.28 -10.94 -0.29
C MET A 221 2.32 -9.82 -0.32
N PRO A 222 3.05 -9.57 0.78
CA PRO A 222 4.12 -8.60 0.78
C PRO A 222 5.22 -9.05 -0.17
N VAL A 223 5.84 -8.08 -0.81
CA VAL A 223 7.09 -8.31 -1.53
C VAL A 223 8.26 -8.42 -0.54
N PRO A 224 9.26 -9.25 -0.81
CA PRO A 224 10.40 -9.44 0.10
C PRO A 224 11.32 -8.20 0.16
N ALA A 225 12.15 -8.13 1.19
CA ALA A 225 13.15 -7.08 1.31
C ALA A 225 14.38 -7.39 0.45
N LYS A 226 14.88 -6.40 -0.30
CA LYS A 226 16.13 -6.52 -1.09
C LYS A 226 17.38 -6.55 -0.22
N GLU A 227 17.35 -5.79 0.87
CA GLU A 227 18.47 -5.60 1.79
C GLU A 227 17.99 -5.85 3.22
N HIS A 228 18.91 -6.23 4.10
CA HIS A 228 18.60 -6.31 5.52
C HIS A 228 18.75 -4.94 6.15
N TYR A 229 17.68 -4.47 6.76
CA TYR A 229 17.64 -3.28 7.59
C TYR A 229 16.47 -3.40 8.56
N THR A 230 16.46 -2.57 9.61
CA THR A 230 15.33 -2.50 10.55
C THR A 230 14.28 -1.54 9.98
N PRO A 231 13.10 -2.02 9.56
CA PRO A 231 12.10 -1.18 8.89
C PRO A 231 11.25 -0.36 9.86
N ILE A 232 11.19 -0.76 11.13
CA ILE A 232 10.45 -0.04 12.18
C ILE A 232 11.39 0.17 13.35
N GLU A 233 11.67 1.43 13.67
CA GLU A 233 12.44 1.81 14.86
C GLU A 233 11.50 2.39 15.92
N TYR A 234 11.60 1.87 17.14
CA TYR A 234 10.76 2.26 18.26
C TYR A 234 11.58 3.09 19.25
N LEU A 235 11.19 4.34 19.44
CA LEU A 235 11.86 5.32 20.30
C LEU A 235 10.97 5.64 21.50
N GLN A 236 11.33 5.10 22.67
CA GLN A 236 10.71 5.44 23.94
C GLN A 236 11.33 6.74 24.47
N ILE A 237 10.55 7.82 24.51
CA ILE A 237 11.04 9.18 24.86
C ILE A 237 10.69 9.54 26.30
N ASP A 238 9.62 8.94 26.85
CA ASP A 238 9.13 9.21 28.21
C ASP A 238 8.92 10.70 28.51
N GLY A 239 8.44 11.44 27.50
CA GLY A 239 8.10 12.85 27.59
C GLY A 239 6.82 13.12 28.38
N LEU A 240 6.68 14.35 28.89
CA LEU A 240 5.51 14.78 29.62
C LEU A 240 4.43 15.29 28.66
N TYR A 241 3.18 14.91 28.93
CA TYR A 241 2.01 15.40 28.20
C TYR A 241 1.40 16.59 28.95
N GLU A 242 1.63 17.79 28.42
CA GLU A 242 1.19 19.07 29.01
C GLU A 242 0.60 19.96 27.92
N GLY A 243 -0.53 20.62 28.20
CA GLY A 243 -1.15 21.54 27.23
C GLY A 243 -1.48 20.90 25.88
N GLN A 244 -1.87 19.62 25.88
CA GLN A 244 -2.17 18.81 24.69
C GLN A 244 -0.98 18.49 23.78
N VAL A 245 0.24 18.78 24.21
CA VAL A 245 1.47 18.53 23.47
C VAL A 245 2.47 17.72 24.29
N ASN A 246 3.46 17.17 23.62
CA ASN A 246 4.62 16.54 24.24
C ASN A 246 5.88 17.11 23.61
N LYS A 247 6.54 17.99 24.38
CA LYS A 247 7.68 18.75 23.89
C LYS A 247 8.91 17.87 23.65
N GLN A 248 9.15 16.88 24.51
CA GLN A 248 10.27 15.95 24.30
C GLN A 248 10.08 15.15 23.01
N GLU A 249 8.86 14.69 22.72
CA GLU A 249 8.58 14.03 21.43
C GLU A 249 8.82 14.95 20.24
N ALA A 250 8.35 16.20 20.31
CA ALA A 250 8.54 17.15 19.21
C ALA A 250 10.03 17.40 18.92
N LEU A 251 10.84 17.60 19.97
CA LEU A 251 12.29 17.77 19.84
C LEU A 251 12.97 16.54 19.23
N GLN A 252 12.59 15.34 19.68
CA GLN A 252 13.16 14.09 19.15
C GLN A 252 12.83 13.90 17.66
N VAL A 253 11.62 14.26 17.23
CA VAL A 253 11.23 14.22 15.82
C VAL A 253 12.09 15.15 14.98
N VAL A 254 12.35 16.37 15.46
CA VAL A 254 13.19 17.34 14.74
C VAL A 254 14.64 16.87 14.66
N GLU A 255 15.18 16.33 15.75
CA GLU A 255 16.53 15.75 15.76
C GLU A 255 16.66 14.59 14.76
N LEU A 256 15.68 13.70 14.75
CA LEU A 256 15.64 12.57 13.83
C LEU A 256 15.56 13.03 12.37
N LEU A 257 14.76 14.06 12.08
CA LEU A 257 14.71 14.67 10.75
C LEU A 257 16.06 15.25 10.35
N GLN A 258 16.76 15.96 11.24
CA GLN A 258 18.10 16.45 10.96
C GLN A 258 19.07 15.31 10.65
N GLN A 259 18.99 14.19 11.37
CA GLN A 259 19.82 13.02 11.12
C GLN A 259 19.52 12.40 9.74
N ILE A 260 18.25 12.14 9.44
CA ILE A 260 17.81 11.57 8.15
C ILE A 260 18.28 12.44 6.99
N MET A 261 18.13 13.76 7.10
CA MET A 261 18.54 14.70 6.05
C MET A 261 20.07 14.77 5.90
N LYS A 262 20.84 14.63 6.98
CA LYS A 262 22.31 14.59 6.95
C LYS A 262 22.86 13.30 6.34
N ASP A 263 22.20 12.18 6.61
CA ASP A 263 22.61 10.86 6.10
C ASP A 263 22.24 10.66 4.62
N ALA A 264 21.35 11.51 4.09
CA ALA A 264 20.94 11.51 2.69
C ALA A 264 22.06 12.05 1.78
N LYS A 265 23.02 11.19 1.41
CA LYS A 265 24.15 11.54 0.54
C LYS A 265 23.72 11.94 -0.88
N ASP A 266 23.12 11.02 -1.63
CA ASP A 266 22.90 11.16 -3.08
C ASP A 266 21.45 11.53 -3.45
N SER A 267 20.49 11.25 -2.56
CA SER A 267 19.07 11.54 -2.77
C SER A 267 18.36 11.72 -1.43
N ILE A 268 17.67 12.84 -1.28
CA ILE A 268 16.85 13.13 -0.10
C ILE A 268 15.62 12.22 -0.13
N PRO A 269 15.43 11.33 0.87
CA PRO A 269 14.24 10.50 0.93
C PRO A 269 13.00 11.37 1.19
N SER A 270 11.86 10.94 0.68
CA SER A 270 10.59 11.58 1.03
C SER A 270 10.21 11.23 2.48
N VAL A 271 9.83 12.22 3.29
CA VAL A 271 9.57 12.04 4.73
C VAL A 271 8.22 12.64 5.12
N GLY A 272 7.39 11.87 5.82
CA GLY A 272 6.15 12.35 6.40
C GLY A 272 6.19 12.28 7.92
N VAL A 273 5.86 13.37 8.60
CA VAL A 273 5.66 13.38 10.05
C VAL A 273 4.16 13.33 10.34
N ALA A 274 3.78 12.41 11.20
CA ALA A 274 2.40 12.11 11.50
C ALA A 274 2.14 12.21 13.01
N THR A 275 1.14 12.98 13.38
CA THR A 275 0.86 13.37 14.78
C THR A 275 -0.55 13.00 15.20
N PHE A 276 -0.73 12.60 16.47
CA PHE A 276 -2.04 12.16 16.98
C PHE A 276 -3.03 13.31 17.15
N ASN A 277 -2.56 14.54 17.27
CA ASN A 277 -3.42 15.72 17.34
C ASN A 277 -2.80 16.92 16.60
N ILE A 278 -3.62 17.93 16.34
CA ILE A 278 -3.24 19.13 15.62
C ILE A 278 -2.27 20.04 16.41
N TYR A 279 -2.34 20.02 17.74
CA TYR A 279 -1.49 20.85 18.60
C TYR A 279 -0.04 20.39 18.54
N GLN A 280 0.21 19.08 18.57
CA GLN A 280 1.53 18.49 18.39
C GLN A 280 2.10 18.77 17.00
N ARG A 281 1.27 18.69 15.96
CA ARG A 281 1.65 19.09 14.60
C ARG A 281 2.19 20.51 14.58
N ASN A 282 1.45 21.45 15.18
CA ASN A 282 1.82 22.86 15.21
C ASN A 282 3.12 23.08 16.00
N LEU A 283 3.28 22.40 17.14
CA LEU A 283 4.52 22.46 17.92
C LEU A 283 5.73 21.95 17.12
N ILE A 284 5.61 20.82 16.42
CA ILE A 284 6.68 20.30 15.57
C ILE A 284 7.03 21.29 14.45
N LEU A 285 6.04 21.93 13.82
CA LEU A 285 6.27 22.96 12.80
C LEU A 285 6.97 24.20 13.35
N GLU A 286 6.66 24.60 14.60
CA GLU A 286 7.32 25.70 15.29
C GLU A 286 8.79 25.37 15.58
N GLU A 287 9.07 24.20 16.18
CA GLU A 287 10.43 23.74 16.49
C GLU A 287 11.26 23.55 15.20
N LEU A 288 10.66 23.03 14.13
CA LEU A 288 11.30 22.95 12.82
C LEU A 288 11.68 24.33 12.28
N SER A 289 10.79 25.31 12.42
CA SER A 289 11.04 26.68 11.98
C SER A 289 12.19 27.32 12.76
N ALA A 290 12.26 27.09 14.08
CA ALA A 290 13.35 27.56 14.92
C ALA A 290 14.70 26.92 14.55
N VAL A 291 14.73 25.62 14.27
CA VAL A 291 15.95 24.91 13.84
C VAL A 291 16.41 25.38 12.46
N ARG A 292 15.49 25.59 11.51
CA ARG A 292 15.81 26.11 10.16
C ARG A 292 16.42 27.52 10.20
N GLN A 293 16.06 28.35 11.17
CA GLN A 293 16.68 29.67 11.34
C GLN A 293 18.13 29.59 11.84
N ASN A 294 18.46 28.55 12.61
CA ASN A 294 19.78 28.39 13.23
C ASN A 294 20.75 27.51 12.41
N ASP A 295 20.23 26.62 11.56
CA ASP A 295 21.01 25.71 10.72
C ASP A 295 20.69 25.92 9.23
N SER A 296 21.54 26.72 8.56
CA SER A 296 21.38 27.06 7.15
C SER A 296 21.55 25.86 6.20
N VAL A 297 22.30 24.83 6.61
CA VAL A 297 22.46 23.60 5.82
C VAL A 297 21.15 22.82 5.85
N PHE A 298 20.57 22.64 7.04
CA PHE A 298 19.28 21.98 7.19
C PHE A 298 18.15 22.72 6.46
N ASP A 299 18.12 24.05 6.51
CA ASP A 299 17.14 24.85 5.77
C ASP A 299 17.22 24.62 4.25
N SER A 300 18.44 24.55 3.70
CA SER A 300 18.66 24.26 2.29
C SER A 300 18.17 22.86 1.90
N LEU A 301 18.43 21.84 2.74
CA LEU A 301 17.96 20.47 2.51
C LEU A 301 16.42 20.38 2.56
N MET A 302 15.79 21.05 3.52
CA MET A 302 14.32 21.11 3.61
C MET A 302 13.69 21.82 2.41
N ALA A 303 14.33 22.88 1.90
CA ALA A 303 13.88 23.56 0.69
C ALA A 303 14.02 22.68 -0.57
N GLN A 304 15.06 21.83 -0.64
CA GLN A 304 15.22 20.86 -1.72
C GLN A 304 14.19 19.73 -1.66
N ALA A 305 13.81 19.29 -0.45
CA ALA A 305 12.78 18.25 -0.28
C ALA A 305 11.41 18.70 -0.85
N GLY A 306 11.05 19.98 -0.68
CA GLY A 306 9.81 20.55 -1.21
C GLY A 306 8.57 19.73 -0.81
N ASP A 307 7.79 19.32 -1.81
CA ASP A 307 6.56 18.53 -1.62
C ASP A 307 6.81 17.09 -1.11
N SER A 308 8.08 16.65 -1.10
CA SER A 308 8.49 15.35 -0.55
C SER A 308 8.46 15.30 0.98
N PHE A 309 8.24 16.44 1.64
CA PHE A 309 8.12 16.56 3.09
C PHE A 309 6.72 17.05 3.52
N PHE A 310 6.15 16.45 4.56
CA PHE A 310 4.97 17.01 5.23
C PHE A 310 4.97 16.76 6.74
N VAL A 311 4.20 17.57 7.47
CA VAL A 311 3.83 17.34 8.88
C VAL A 311 2.32 17.46 8.98
N ASP A 312 1.63 16.40 9.36
CA ASP A 312 0.16 16.42 9.44
C ASP A 312 -0.39 15.57 10.61
N ASN A 313 -1.70 15.69 10.88
CA ASN A 313 -2.40 14.88 11.87
C ASN A 313 -3.13 13.68 11.23
N LEU A 314 -3.45 12.65 12.01
CA LEU A 314 -4.04 11.38 11.49
C LEU A 314 -5.26 11.56 10.59
N GLU A 315 -6.06 12.61 10.79
CA GLU A 315 -7.29 12.84 10.02
C GLU A 315 -7.03 13.28 8.58
N ASN A 316 -5.90 13.93 8.34
CA ASN A 316 -5.57 14.51 7.04
C ASN A 316 -4.56 13.68 6.24
N ILE A 317 -3.89 12.72 6.88
CA ILE A 317 -2.91 11.85 6.22
C ILE A 317 -3.65 10.79 5.41
N GLN A 318 -3.89 11.10 4.13
CA GLN A 318 -4.63 10.20 3.25
C GLN A 318 -4.12 10.27 1.81
N GLY A 319 -3.94 9.11 1.18
CA GLY A 319 -3.40 9.01 -0.18
C GLY A 319 -1.91 9.29 -0.31
N ASP A 320 -1.32 10.02 0.65
CA ASP A 320 0.11 10.33 0.69
C ASP A 320 0.96 9.17 1.23
N GLU A 321 1.91 8.72 0.43
CA GLU A 321 2.96 7.78 0.84
C GLU A 321 4.33 8.46 0.88
N ARG A 322 5.22 8.00 1.75
CA ARG A 322 6.59 8.52 1.88
C ARG A 322 7.57 7.39 2.08
N ASP A 323 8.83 7.62 1.75
CA ASP A 323 9.89 6.63 2.00
C ASP A 323 10.06 6.37 3.49
N ILE A 324 9.96 7.43 4.29
CA ILE A 324 10.05 7.40 5.74
C ILE A 324 8.80 8.06 6.35
N ILE A 325 8.18 7.40 7.33
CA ILE A 325 7.14 8.00 8.16
C ILE A 325 7.64 8.09 9.61
N ILE A 326 7.51 9.25 10.23
CA ILE A 326 7.79 9.47 11.65
C ILE A 326 6.47 9.68 12.38
N LEU A 327 6.15 8.78 13.30
CA LEU A 327 4.94 8.80 14.10
C LEU A 327 5.24 9.43 15.47
N SER A 328 4.66 10.59 15.77
CA SER A 328 4.64 11.16 17.13
C SER A 328 3.29 10.88 17.78
N THR A 329 3.32 10.04 18.81
CA THR A 329 2.10 9.59 19.49
C THR A 329 1.50 10.66 20.40
N THR A 330 2.26 11.70 20.75
CA THR A 330 1.90 12.85 21.58
C THR A 330 1.60 12.52 23.04
N PHE A 331 0.90 11.43 23.34
CA PHE A 331 0.46 11.14 24.70
C PHE A 331 1.57 10.52 25.55
N GLY A 332 1.57 10.88 26.82
CA GLY A 332 2.51 10.43 27.84
C GLY A 332 1.98 10.76 29.24
N ARG A 333 2.80 10.57 30.27
CA ARG A 333 2.39 10.93 31.64
C ARG A 333 2.26 12.44 31.78
N LYS A 334 1.28 12.90 32.56
CA LYS A 334 1.22 14.28 33.03
C LYS A 334 2.25 14.50 34.16
N ALA A 335 2.50 15.75 34.52
CA ALA A 335 3.42 16.11 35.61
C ALA A 335 3.05 15.51 36.98
N ASP A 336 1.78 15.21 37.20
CA ASP A 336 1.26 14.53 38.39
C ASP A 336 1.47 13.01 38.39
N GLY A 337 2.02 12.45 37.30
CA GLY A 337 2.25 11.01 37.11
C GLY A 337 1.06 10.24 36.53
N SER A 338 -0.11 10.88 36.39
CA SER A 338 -1.31 10.29 35.79
C SER A 338 -1.13 10.08 34.27
N PHE A 339 -1.87 9.12 33.72
CA PHE A 339 -1.86 8.83 32.29
C PHE A 339 -3.30 8.76 31.77
N SER A 340 -3.70 9.79 31.02
CA SER A 340 -5.01 9.81 30.38
C SER A 340 -5.04 8.81 29.24
N GLN A 341 -6.04 7.93 29.24
CA GLN A 341 -6.25 6.96 28.16
C GLN A 341 -7.19 7.48 27.05
N ASN A 342 -7.53 8.76 27.08
CA ASN A 342 -8.37 9.41 26.09
C ASN A 342 -7.52 9.91 24.91
N PHE A 343 -7.25 9.04 23.94
CA PHE A 343 -6.39 9.35 22.78
C PHE A 343 -7.14 9.98 21.60
N GLY A 344 -8.27 10.63 21.85
CA GLY A 344 -9.08 11.28 20.81
C GLY A 344 -9.66 10.29 19.77
N PRO A 345 -9.69 10.64 18.48
CA PRO A 345 -10.36 9.86 17.44
C PRO A 345 -9.84 8.41 17.27
N ILE A 346 -8.58 8.15 17.63
CA ILE A 346 -7.94 6.84 17.39
C ILE A 346 -8.52 5.71 18.26
N ILE A 347 -9.11 6.03 19.41
CA ILE A 347 -9.76 5.04 20.30
C ILE A 347 -11.25 4.88 20.05
N GLN A 348 -11.85 5.80 19.29
CA GLN A 348 -13.27 5.74 18.95
C GLN A 348 -13.55 4.56 17.99
N GLY A 349 -14.84 4.24 17.77
CA GLY A 349 -15.27 3.02 17.07
C GLY A 349 -14.59 2.75 15.71
N LYS A 350 -14.19 3.80 14.98
CA LYS A 350 -13.50 3.71 13.67
C LYS A 350 -12.01 4.06 13.70
N GLY A 351 -11.43 4.37 14.86
CA GLY A 351 -10.04 4.80 14.98
C GLY A 351 -8.99 3.76 14.56
N HIS A 352 -9.34 2.48 14.59
CA HIS A 352 -8.51 1.40 14.04
C HIS A 352 -8.23 1.57 12.53
N ARG A 353 -9.14 2.19 11.76
CA ARG A 353 -8.93 2.50 10.34
C ARG A 353 -7.90 3.62 10.16
N MET A 354 -7.90 4.62 11.05
CA MET A 354 -6.87 5.67 11.07
C MET A 354 -5.48 5.08 11.36
N LEU A 355 -5.41 4.17 12.33
CA LEU A 355 -4.18 3.45 12.62
C LEU A 355 -3.71 2.61 11.42
N ASN A 356 -4.61 1.88 10.77
CA ASN A 356 -4.28 1.10 9.58
C ASN A 356 -3.74 2.01 8.46
N VAL A 357 -4.35 3.18 8.26
CA VAL A 357 -3.91 4.14 7.26
C VAL A 357 -2.49 4.62 7.54
N ILE A 358 -2.19 5.10 8.75
CA ILE A 358 -0.90 5.72 9.08
C ILE A 358 0.28 4.75 9.03
N ILE A 359 0.10 3.53 9.54
CA ILE A 359 1.18 2.53 9.60
C ILE A 359 1.51 1.93 8.24
N THR A 360 0.63 2.11 7.24
CA THR A 360 0.80 1.62 5.87
C THR A 360 1.22 2.70 4.87
N ARG A 361 1.52 3.93 5.32
CA ARG A 361 2.02 5.03 4.46
C ARG A 361 3.52 4.95 4.15
N ALA A 362 4.29 4.21 4.93
CA ALA A 362 5.73 4.09 4.75
C ALA A 362 6.10 3.08 3.66
N ARG A 363 6.95 3.49 2.71
CA ARG A 363 7.54 2.60 1.70
C ARG A 363 8.74 1.85 2.23
N SER A 364 9.60 2.50 3.02
CA SER A 364 10.87 1.92 3.46
C SER A 364 10.98 1.87 4.98
N LYS A 365 10.66 2.94 5.71
CA LYS A 365 10.94 2.99 7.15
C LYS A 365 9.88 3.72 7.97
N VAL A 366 9.63 3.24 9.18
CA VAL A 366 8.79 3.91 10.19
C VAL A 366 9.62 4.17 11.44
N TYR A 367 9.53 5.38 11.97
CA TYR A 367 9.99 5.71 13.31
C TYR A 367 8.78 5.95 14.21
N VAL A 368 8.72 5.28 15.36
CA VAL A 368 7.66 5.45 16.35
C VAL A 368 8.23 6.17 17.55
N CYS A 369 7.97 7.47 17.64
CA CYS A 369 8.32 8.33 18.77
C CYS A 369 7.15 8.32 19.76
N THR A 370 7.36 7.73 20.94
CA THR A 370 6.27 7.57 21.91
C THR A 370 6.71 7.73 23.36
N SER A 371 5.79 8.27 24.16
CA SER A 371 5.90 8.43 25.60
C SER A 371 4.84 7.64 26.37
N PHE A 372 4.21 6.65 25.71
CA PHE A 372 3.22 5.79 26.35
C PHE A 372 3.89 4.92 27.43
N PRO A 373 3.34 4.84 28.66
CA PRO A 373 3.93 4.01 29.69
C PRO A 373 3.75 2.52 29.38
N GLN A 374 4.83 1.76 29.53
CA GLN A 374 4.88 0.35 29.10
C GLN A 374 3.89 -0.55 29.85
N GLU A 375 3.53 -0.22 31.10
CA GLU A 375 2.55 -0.96 31.88
C GLU A 375 1.13 -0.95 31.29
N TYR A 376 0.78 0.09 30.51
CA TYR A 376 -0.50 0.17 29.81
C TYR A 376 -0.42 -0.54 28.46
N VAL A 377 0.66 -0.30 27.71
CA VAL A 377 0.90 -0.94 26.42
C VAL A 377 0.88 -2.46 26.56
N GLY A 378 1.46 -3.01 27.63
CA GLY A 378 1.47 -4.45 27.92
C GLY A 378 0.09 -5.10 28.13
N GLN A 379 -0.98 -4.32 28.30
CA GLN A 379 -2.34 -4.83 28.50
C GLN A 379 -3.06 -5.19 27.19
N TYR A 380 -2.41 -4.96 26.04
CA TYR A 380 -2.99 -5.22 24.72
C TYR A 380 -3.61 -6.62 24.56
N PRO A 381 -3.07 -7.74 25.09
CA PRO A 381 -3.66 -9.05 24.84
C PRO A 381 -5.07 -9.16 25.41
N ASN A 382 -5.27 -8.68 26.64
CA ASN A 382 -6.57 -8.70 27.31
C ASN A 382 -7.58 -7.79 26.59
N LEU A 383 -7.12 -6.63 26.12
CA LEU A 383 -7.97 -5.68 25.40
C LEU A 383 -8.43 -6.23 24.03
N ILE A 384 -7.53 -6.89 23.30
CA ILE A 384 -7.85 -7.56 22.03
C ILE A 384 -8.83 -8.71 22.26
N GLN A 385 -8.66 -9.51 23.34
CA GLN A 385 -9.60 -10.58 23.66
C GLN A 385 -11.02 -10.07 23.97
N GLN A 386 -11.13 -8.88 24.58
CA GLN A 386 -12.43 -8.30 24.96
C GLN A 386 -13.13 -7.57 23.81
N LYS A 387 -12.40 -6.73 23.06
CA LYS A 387 -12.97 -5.81 22.05
C LYS A 387 -12.58 -6.16 20.60
N GLY A 388 -11.79 -7.21 20.38
CA GLY A 388 -11.21 -7.56 19.07
C GLY A 388 -10.12 -6.59 18.63
N ASN A 389 -9.79 -6.58 17.33
CA ASN A 389 -8.78 -5.71 16.71
C ASN A 389 -9.25 -4.23 16.59
N LYS A 390 -9.79 -3.65 17.65
CA LYS A 390 -10.36 -2.29 17.70
C LYS A 390 -9.96 -1.55 18.98
N GLY A 391 -10.19 -0.23 18.99
CA GLY A 391 -9.98 0.66 20.14
C GLY A 391 -8.52 0.75 20.59
N ARG A 392 -8.30 1.00 21.89
CA ARG A 392 -6.94 1.11 22.45
C ARG A 392 -6.10 -0.18 22.35
N GLY A 393 -6.74 -1.35 22.34
CA GLY A 393 -6.04 -2.64 22.27
C GLY A 393 -5.19 -2.79 21.01
N ILE A 394 -5.73 -2.41 19.84
CA ILE A 394 -4.99 -2.50 18.58
C ILE A 394 -3.83 -1.51 18.50
N LEU A 395 -3.98 -0.31 19.07
CA LEU A 395 -2.92 0.67 19.16
C LEU A 395 -1.75 0.16 20.02
N TYR A 396 -2.06 -0.38 21.20
CA TYR A 396 -1.05 -0.96 22.09
C TYR A 396 -0.37 -2.19 21.48
N ALA A 397 -1.13 -3.02 20.76
CA ALA A 397 -0.57 -4.14 20.00
C ALA A 397 0.43 -3.64 18.95
N TYR A 398 0.14 -2.54 18.25
CA TYR A 398 1.05 -1.96 17.28
C TYR A 398 2.34 -1.43 17.92
N PHE A 399 2.25 -0.74 19.06
CA PHE A 399 3.46 -0.29 19.78
C PHE A 399 4.34 -1.46 20.23
N THR A 400 3.72 -2.51 20.77
CA THR A 400 4.44 -3.74 21.14
C THR A 400 5.07 -4.40 19.92
N TYR A 401 4.37 -4.43 18.79
CA TYR A 401 4.87 -4.96 17.53
C TYR A 401 6.06 -4.14 17.00
N ALA A 402 5.94 -2.81 16.98
CA ALA A 402 6.99 -1.90 16.55
C ALA A 402 8.25 -2.06 17.42
N LYS A 403 8.07 -2.18 18.74
CA LYS A 403 9.17 -2.47 19.67
C LYS A 403 9.82 -3.82 19.38
N ALA A 404 9.03 -4.88 19.18
CA ALA A 404 9.54 -6.21 18.85
C ALA A 404 10.36 -6.22 17.54
N VAL A 405 9.90 -5.49 16.50
CA VAL A 405 10.65 -5.34 15.25
C VAL A 405 11.94 -4.56 15.46
N SER A 406 11.88 -3.46 16.21
CA SER A 406 13.05 -2.60 16.50
C SER A 406 14.14 -3.34 17.29
N GLU A 407 13.75 -4.23 18.21
CA GLU A 407 14.65 -5.03 19.06
C GLU A 407 15.08 -6.35 18.40
N GLY A 408 14.50 -6.73 17.25
CA GLY A 408 14.76 -8.01 16.59
C GLY A 408 14.16 -9.22 17.32
N ASN A 409 13.11 -9.03 18.13
CA ASN A 409 12.42 -10.08 18.86
C ASN A 409 11.35 -10.76 18.01
N ASP A 410 11.77 -11.72 17.18
CA ASP A 410 10.90 -12.43 16.25
C ASP A 410 9.85 -13.33 16.92
N GLU A 411 10.12 -13.86 18.12
CA GLU A 411 9.17 -14.68 18.86
C GLU A 411 7.98 -13.86 19.33
N LEU A 412 8.24 -12.70 19.97
CA LEU A 412 7.21 -11.76 20.38
C LEU A 412 6.42 -11.25 19.17
N ARG A 413 7.13 -10.89 18.09
CA ARG A 413 6.50 -10.43 16.84
C ARG A 413 5.50 -11.46 16.31
N LYS A 414 5.91 -12.72 16.17
CA LYS A 414 5.04 -13.81 15.67
C LYS A 414 3.86 -14.06 16.62
N GLY A 415 4.07 -14.03 17.93
CA GLY A 415 3.00 -14.17 18.92
C GLY A 415 1.92 -13.09 18.77
N ILE A 416 2.32 -11.82 18.54
CA ILE A 416 1.39 -10.72 18.29
C ILE A 416 0.60 -10.95 17.00
N LEU A 417 1.28 -11.31 15.89
CA LEU A 417 0.63 -11.55 14.60
C LEU A 417 -0.38 -12.71 14.66
N GLN A 418 -0.08 -13.76 15.42
CA GLN A 418 -0.99 -14.88 15.64
C GLN A 418 -2.24 -14.44 16.43
N LEU A 419 -2.05 -13.67 17.51
CA LEU A 419 -3.16 -13.11 18.28
C LEU A 419 -4.06 -12.23 17.39
N LEU A 420 -3.48 -11.34 16.60
CA LEU A 420 -4.24 -10.45 15.71
C LEU A 420 -5.05 -11.24 14.68
N SER A 421 -4.48 -12.30 14.11
CA SER A 421 -5.17 -13.15 13.14
C SER A 421 -6.37 -13.86 13.76
N GLN A 422 -6.24 -14.33 15.00
CA GLN A 422 -7.34 -14.99 15.71
C GLN A 422 -8.57 -14.09 15.90
N TYR A 423 -8.37 -12.78 16.05
CA TYR A 423 -9.44 -11.80 16.26
C TYR A 423 -9.73 -10.94 15.01
N CYS A 424 -9.22 -11.33 13.84
CA CYS A 424 -9.53 -10.67 12.58
C CYS A 424 -10.98 -10.95 12.17
N THR A 425 -11.74 -9.91 11.84
CA THR A 425 -13.15 -10.03 11.44
C THR A 425 -13.34 -10.40 9.98
N ASP A 426 -12.32 -10.18 9.14
CA ASP A 426 -12.36 -10.65 7.77
C ASP A 426 -12.19 -12.17 7.75
N LYS A 427 -12.80 -12.83 6.75
CA LYS A 427 -12.53 -14.25 6.51
C LYS A 427 -11.03 -14.42 6.44
N LEU A 428 -10.47 -15.21 7.36
CA LEU A 428 -9.12 -15.71 7.19
C LEU A 428 -9.11 -16.35 5.81
N TYR A 429 -8.28 -15.79 4.93
CA TYR A 429 -8.02 -16.47 3.69
C TYR A 429 -7.28 -17.72 4.13
N GLU A 430 -7.96 -18.85 4.22
CA GLU A 430 -7.27 -20.14 4.31
C GLU A 430 -6.49 -20.23 3.01
N PRO A 431 -5.17 -20.06 3.05
CA PRO A 431 -4.38 -20.39 1.88
C PRO A 431 -4.67 -21.86 1.63
N ALA A 432 -5.12 -22.19 0.41
CA ALA A 432 -5.38 -23.56 0.00
C ALA A 432 -4.31 -24.47 0.62
N GLU A 433 -4.73 -25.39 1.49
CA GLU A 433 -3.91 -26.13 2.44
C GLU A 433 -2.42 -26.11 2.09
N PHE A 434 -1.65 -25.26 2.79
CA PHE A 434 -0.19 -25.30 2.73
C PHE A 434 0.26 -26.66 3.25
N SER A 435 0.41 -27.60 2.33
CA SER A 435 0.96 -28.92 2.61
C SER A 435 2.42 -28.72 2.98
N LEU A 436 2.79 -29.05 4.21
CA LEU A 436 4.19 -29.21 4.62
C LEU A 436 4.77 -30.40 3.84
N GLY A 437 5.43 -30.12 2.73
CA GLY A 437 6.02 -31.12 1.81
C GLY A 437 6.00 -30.63 0.36
N SER A 438 6.61 -31.40 -0.55
CA SER A 438 6.39 -31.19 -1.99
C SER A 438 4.91 -31.28 -2.34
N GLU A 439 4.48 -30.48 -3.33
CA GLU A 439 3.12 -30.63 -3.88
C GLU A 439 3.07 -31.75 -4.93
N SER A 440 4.24 -32.28 -5.30
CA SER A 440 4.42 -33.25 -6.36
C SER A 440 5.60 -34.18 -6.09
N PRO A 441 5.45 -35.51 -6.29
CA PRO A 441 6.58 -36.45 -6.26
C PRO A 441 7.72 -36.08 -7.21
N PHE A 442 7.42 -35.32 -8.26
CA PHE A 442 8.42 -34.76 -9.17
C PHE A 442 9.36 -33.76 -8.48
N GLU A 443 8.83 -32.87 -7.63
CA GLU A 443 9.65 -31.89 -6.88
C GLU A 443 10.57 -32.60 -5.88
N ASP A 444 10.08 -33.66 -5.22
CA ASP A 444 10.90 -34.46 -4.30
C ASP A 444 12.04 -35.16 -5.03
N GLU A 445 11.77 -35.76 -6.19
CA GLU A 445 12.81 -36.42 -6.99
C GLU A 445 13.91 -35.44 -7.42
N VAL A 446 13.51 -34.25 -7.89
CA VAL A 446 14.46 -33.17 -8.25
C VAL A 446 15.28 -32.77 -7.02
N PHE A 447 14.63 -32.56 -5.88
CA PHE A 447 15.30 -32.16 -4.64
C PHE A 447 16.30 -33.21 -4.16
N GLU A 448 15.90 -34.48 -4.09
CA GLU A 448 16.75 -35.57 -3.64
C GLU A 448 17.98 -35.74 -4.55
N GLN A 449 17.78 -35.74 -5.87
CA GLN A 449 18.88 -35.87 -6.82
C GLN A 449 19.84 -34.67 -6.74
N LEU A 450 19.31 -33.45 -6.58
CA LEU A 450 20.12 -32.26 -6.43
C LEU A 450 20.89 -32.24 -5.10
N ALA A 451 20.25 -32.65 -4.00
CA ALA A 451 20.84 -32.71 -2.67
C ALA A 451 22.07 -33.63 -2.63
N GLN A 452 22.06 -34.74 -3.38
CA GLN A 452 23.20 -35.65 -3.50
C GLN A 452 24.44 -35.00 -4.15
N HIS A 453 24.26 -33.95 -4.95
CA HIS A 453 25.35 -33.30 -5.69
C HIS A 453 25.88 -32.03 -5.01
N ILE A 454 25.02 -31.24 -4.37
CA ILE A 454 25.41 -29.94 -3.80
C ILE A 454 25.21 -29.79 -2.29
N GLY A 455 24.67 -30.82 -1.63
CA GLY A 455 24.39 -30.82 -0.20
C GLY A 455 22.98 -30.34 0.13
N ALA A 456 22.29 -31.07 1.02
CA ALA A 456 20.94 -30.72 1.47
C ALA A 456 20.90 -29.42 2.30
N ASP A 457 22.02 -29.03 2.91
CA ASP A 457 22.18 -27.79 3.69
C ASP A 457 22.04 -26.53 2.82
N ARG A 458 22.36 -26.64 1.53
CA ARG A 458 22.19 -25.55 0.56
C ARG A 458 20.78 -25.46 -0.02
N LEU A 459 19.93 -26.44 0.24
CA LEU A 459 18.61 -26.52 -0.37
C LEU A 459 17.51 -26.23 0.64
N GLU A 460 16.44 -25.64 0.14
CA GLU A 460 15.23 -25.42 0.92
C GLU A 460 14.02 -25.66 0.01
N GLN A 461 13.17 -26.63 0.36
CA GLN A 461 11.90 -26.83 -0.34
C GLN A 461 10.86 -25.83 0.17
N GLN A 462 9.96 -25.44 -0.72
CA GLN A 462 8.77 -24.64 -0.40
C GLN A 462 9.12 -23.34 0.33
N HIS A 463 10.19 -22.70 -0.12
CA HIS A 463 10.71 -21.49 0.48
C HIS A 463 9.68 -20.37 0.32
N SER A 464 9.22 -19.82 1.45
CA SER A 464 8.27 -18.72 1.49
C SER A 464 9.01 -17.39 1.55
N VAL A 465 8.74 -16.52 0.58
CA VAL A 465 9.40 -15.22 0.43
C VAL A 465 8.34 -14.14 0.31
N GLY A 466 8.18 -13.36 1.39
CA GLY A 466 7.06 -12.44 1.50
C GLY A 466 5.74 -13.23 1.48
N GLY A 467 4.92 -13.03 0.45
CA GLY A 467 3.74 -13.86 0.20
C GLY A 467 3.88 -14.91 -0.91
N PHE A 468 5.03 -14.98 -1.60
CA PHE A 468 5.27 -15.94 -2.68
C PHE A 468 5.88 -17.23 -2.15
N ARG A 469 5.65 -18.33 -2.86
CA ARG A 469 6.26 -19.63 -2.62
C ARG A 469 7.13 -20.00 -3.81
N ILE A 470 8.26 -20.62 -3.54
CA ILE A 470 9.20 -21.17 -4.52
C ILE A 470 9.37 -22.65 -4.20
N ASP A 471 9.29 -23.51 -5.21
CA ASP A 471 9.30 -24.97 -5.02
C ASP A 471 10.61 -25.44 -4.37
N ILE A 472 11.75 -25.01 -4.92
CA ILE A 472 13.08 -25.32 -4.38
C ILE A 472 13.97 -24.08 -4.49
N VAL A 473 14.68 -23.75 -3.42
CA VAL A 473 15.68 -22.68 -3.41
C VAL A 473 17.07 -23.24 -3.16
N VAL A 474 18.04 -22.74 -3.92
CA VAL A 474 19.47 -22.95 -3.65
C VAL A 474 20.05 -21.71 -3.00
N LYS A 475 20.68 -21.90 -1.83
CA LYS A 475 21.36 -20.86 -1.07
C LYS A 475 22.73 -20.54 -1.67
N SER A 476 23.05 -19.26 -1.75
CA SER A 476 24.37 -18.71 -2.09
C SER A 476 25.49 -19.36 -1.28
N LYS A 477 26.63 -19.67 -1.91
CA LYS A 477 27.82 -20.17 -1.19
C LYS A 477 28.46 -19.09 -0.32
N THR A 478 28.32 -17.83 -0.71
CA THR A 478 29.03 -16.71 -0.08
C THR A 478 28.24 -16.12 1.08
N SER A 479 26.95 -15.88 0.85
CA SER A 479 26.07 -15.22 1.82
C SER A 479 25.16 -16.19 2.59
N HIS A 480 25.07 -17.46 2.16
CA HIS A 480 24.11 -18.46 2.64
C HIS A 480 22.63 -18.05 2.50
N LYS A 481 22.34 -16.98 1.76
CA LYS A 481 20.98 -16.52 1.50
C LYS A 481 20.38 -17.21 0.27
N PRO A 482 19.04 -17.33 0.20
CA PRO A 482 18.32 -17.68 -1.03
C PRO A 482 18.83 -16.91 -2.25
N LEU A 483 19.20 -17.62 -3.32
CA LEU A 483 19.73 -17.01 -4.55
C LEU A 483 19.04 -17.56 -5.80
N ILE A 484 19.03 -18.89 -5.95
CA ILE A 484 18.47 -19.54 -7.14
C ILE A 484 17.09 -20.10 -6.80
N ALA A 485 16.09 -19.73 -7.58
CA ALA A 485 14.74 -20.26 -7.52
C ALA A 485 14.57 -21.34 -8.60
N ILE A 486 14.28 -22.56 -8.18
CA ILE A 486 13.98 -23.69 -9.06
C ILE A 486 12.48 -23.89 -9.06
N GLU A 487 11.90 -23.85 -10.25
CA GLU A 487 10.45 -24.02 -10.47
C GLU A 487 10.21 -25.31 -11.26
N CYS A 488 9.39 -26.18 -10.70
CA CYS A 488 8.96 -27.44 -11.31
C CYS A 488 7.56 -27.21 -11.91
N ASP A 489 7.34 -27.55 -13.18
CA ASP A 489 6.02 -27.40 -13.80
C ASP A 489 5.00 -28.42 -13.22
N GLY A 490 4.39 -28.10 -12.09
CA GLY A 490 3.33 -28.90 -11.50
C GLY A 490 2.12 -29.02 -12.46
N ALA A 491 1.91 -30.19 -13.05
CA ALA A 491 0.84 -30.45 -14.02
C ALA A 491 -0.59 -30.17 -13.51
N LYS A 492 -0.79 -30.05 -12.20
CA LYS A 492 -2.10 -29.79 -11.57
C LYS A 492 -2.48 -28.30 -11.48
N TYR A 493 -1.54 -27.36 -11.59
CA TYR A 493 -1.80 -25.94 -11.29
C TYR A 493 -1.80 -24.99 -12.50
N HIS A 494 -1.47 -25.45 -13.72
CA HIS A 494 -1.23 -24.57 -14.87
C HIS A 494 -2.26 -24.66 -16.02
N ASN A 495 -3.48 -25.12 -15.76
CA ASN A 495 -4.46 -25.35 -16.84
C ASN A 495 -5.24 -24.11 -17.31
N SER A 496 -5.06 -22.93 -16.70
CA SER A 496 -5.78 -21.70 -17.09
C SER A 496 -4.85 -20.57 -17.56
N PRO A 497 -5.29 -19.72 -18.52
CA PRO A 497 -4.60 -18.48 -18.91
C PRO A 497 -4.12 -17.62 -17.72
N GLU A 498 -4.95 -17.54 -16.68
CA GLU A 498 -4.74 -16.75 -15.47
C GLU A 498 -3.62 -17.33 -14.61
N ALA A 499 -3.57 -18.65 -14.43
CA ALA A 499 -2.52 -19.32 -13.66
C ALA A 499 -1.12 -19.06 -14.24
N TYR A 500 -1.03 -19.00 -15.56
CA TYR A 500 0.23 -18.69 -16.24
C TYR A 500 0.58 -17.20 -16.22
N ALA A 501 -0.41 -16.31 -16.37
CA ALA A 501 -0.18 -14.88 -16.20
C ALA A 501 0.33 -14.59 -14.79
N TRP A 502 -0.22 -15.27 -13.79
CA TRP A 502 0.22 -15.23 -12.40
C TRP A 502 1.64 -15.78 -12.23
N ASP A 503 1.95 -16.93 -12.81
CA ASP A 503 3.28 -17.53 -12.75
C ASP A 503 4.36 -16.63 -13.37
N SER A 504 4.09 -16.08 -14.56
CA SER A 504 4.98 -15.13 -15.22
C SER A 504 5.17 -13.85 -14.40
N PHE A 505 4.09 -13.36 -13.79
CA PHE A 505 4.15 -12.20 -12.91
C PHE A 505 4.97 -12.49 -11.64
N ARG A 506 4.75 -13.64 -10.98
CA ARG A 506 5.47 -14.10 -9.79
C ARG A 506 6.98 -14.17 -10.08
N GLN A 507 7.36 -14.81 -11.19
CA GLN A 507 8.76 -14.88 -11.61
C GLN A 507 9.35 -13.48 -11.78
N GLU A 508 8.67 -12.59 -12.51
CA GLU A 508 9.16 -11.21 -12.72
C GLU A 508 9.35 -10.46 -11.39
N GLN A 509 8.44 -10.64 -10.42
CA GLN A 509 8.61 -10.03 -9.11
C GLN A 509 9.84 -10.58 -8.39
N LEU A 510 9.95 -11.90 -8.26
CA LEU A 510 11.05 -12.54 -7.55
C LEU A 510 12.42 -12.24 -8.19
N GLU A 511 12.50 -12.17 -9.53
CA GLU A 511 13.70 -11.73 -10.26
C GLU A 511 14.11 -10.28 -9.90
N ARG A 512 13.15 -9.36 -9.76
CA ARG A 512 13.43 -7.98 -9.31
C ARG A 512 14.00 -7.90 -7.89
N TYR A 513 13.84 -8.96 -7.10
CA TYR A 513 14.38 -9.11 -5.74
C TYR A 513 15.71 -9.88 -5.68
N GLY A 514 16.27 -10.23 -6.84
CA GLY A 514 17.60 -10.83 -6.94
C GLY A 514 17.59 -12.35 -7.03
N PHE A 515 16.41 -12.99 -7.11
CA PHE A 515 16.35 -14.41 -7.45
C PHE A 515 16.73 -14.64 -8.90
N VAL A 516 17.46 -15.72 -9.15
CA VAL A 516 17.73 -16.20 -10.50
C VAL A 516 16.93 -17.48 -10.72
N PHE A 517 16.13 -17.52 -11.78
CA PHE A 517 15.20 -18.62 -12.03
C PHE A 517 15.79 -19.71 -12.91
N HIS A 518 15.53 -20.96 -12.54
CA HIS A 518 15.72 -22.13 -13.38
C HIS A 518 14.43 -22.96 -13.40
N ARG A 519 13.86 -23.16 -14.59
CA ARG A 519 12.63 -23.94 -14.73
C ARG A 519 12.95 -25.35 -15.20
N ILE A 520 12.39 -26.34 -14.51
CA ILE A 520 12.47 -27.75 -14.88
C ILE A 520 11.10 -28.18 -15.37
N TRP A 521 11.09 -28.62 -16.63
CA TRP A 521 9.89 -29.15 -17.28
C TRP A 521 9.84 -30.66 -17.03
N SER A 522 8.84 -31.14 -16.29
CA SER A 522 8.51 -32.53 -15.99
C SER A 522 8.55 -33.40 -17.23
N ILE A 523 8.01 -32.92 -18.36
CA ILE A 523 8.07 -33.64 -19.64
C ILE A 523 9.52 -33.93 -20.06
N LYS A 524 10.44 -32.97 -19.89
CA LYS A 524 11.87 -33.16 -20.19
C LYS A 524 12.57 -33.99 -19.12
N TRP A 525 12.21 -33.80 -17.85
CA TRP A 525 12.76 -34.57 -16.74
C TRP A 525 12.47 -36.07 -16.87
N TRP A 526 11.23 -36.44 -17.18
CA TRP A 526 10.85 -37.84 -17.37
C TRP A 526 11.46 -38.46 -18.65
N ASP A 527 11.89 -37.65 -19.62
CA ASP A 527 12.56 -38.10 -20.84
C ASP A 527 14.08 -38.29 -20.64
N ASP A 528 14.75 -37.33 -20.00
CA ASP A 528 16.19 -37.37 -19.69
C ASP A 528 16.54 -36.65 -18.38
N ALA A 529 16.21 -37.26 -17.24
CA ALA A 529 16.46 -36.71 -15.90
C ALA A 529 17.94 -36.38 -15.68
N ASN A 530 18.85 -37.27 -16.10
CA ASN A 530 20.29 -37.07 -15.93
C ASN A 530 20.79 -35.86 -16.73
N GLY A 531 20.28 -35.68 -17.96
CA GLY A 531 20.60 -34.52 -18.80
C GLY A 531 20.08 -33.21 -18.22
N GLU A 532 18.83 -33.16 -17.76
CA GLU A 532 18.26 -31.97 -17.12
C GLU A 532 18.95 -31.65 -15.79
N LEU A 533 19.23 -32.65 -14.95
CA LEU A 533 20.00 -32.48 -13.71
C LEU A 533 21.39 -31.91 -13.99
N LYS A 534 22.08 -32.42 -15.01
CA LYS A 534 23.40 -31.89 -15.40
C LYS A 534 23.31 -30.41 -15.79
N ARG A 535 22.32 -30.01 -16.58
CA ARG A 535 22.10 -28.60 -16.96
C ARG A 535 21.82 -27.72 -15.75
N LEU A 536 21.01 -28.20 -14.81
CA LEU A 536 20.73 -27.50 -13.55
C LEU A 536 22.00 -27.32 -12.72
N ILE A 537 22.82 -28.36 -12.58
CA ILE A 537 24.09 -28.28 -11.84
C ILE A 537 25.06 -27.32 -12.51
N ASP A 538 25.19 -27.38 -13.85
CA ASP A 538 26.06 -26.47 -14.60
C ASP A 538 25.59 -25.01 -14.47
N PHE A 539 24.28 -24.77 -14.49
CA PHE A 539 23.69 -23.47 -14.22
C PHE A 539 24.00 -22.97 -12.80
N ILE A 540 23.82 -23.80 -11.77
CA ILE A 540 24.14 -23.46 -10.38
C ILE A 540 25.62 -23.11 -10.23
N ARG A 541 26.51 -23.87 -10.88
CA ARG A 541 27.96 -23.58 -10.88
C ARG A 541 28.28 -22.24 -11.52
N GLN A 542 27.66 -21.93 -12.66
CA GLN A 542 27.84 -20.64 -13.33
C GLN A 542 27.41 -19.48 -12.40
N GLN A 543 26.28 -19.60 -11.72
CA GLN A 543 25.81 -18.58 -10.79
C GLN A 543 26.71 -18.44 -9.56
N ASP A 544 27.21 -19.55 -9.01
CA ASP A 544 28.20 -19.53 -7.93
C ASP A 544 29.51 -18.82 -8.37
N GLU A 545 29.94 -18.99 -9.63
CA GLU A 545 31.13 -18.31 -10.20
C GLU A 545 30.91 -16.82 -10.44
N GLU A 546 29.75 -16.44 -10.96
CA GLU A 546 29.35 -15.03 -11.15
C GLU A 546 29.32 -14.28 -9.80
N GLU A 547 28.73 -14.89 -8.77
CA GLU A 547 28.74 -14.35 -7.41
C GLU A 547 30.17 -14.16 -6.86
N ALA A 548 31.03 -15.18 -7.02
CA ALA A 548 32.41 -15.13 -6.56
C ALA A 548 33.23 -14.02 -7.26
N ASN A 549 32.93 -13.72 -8.53
CA ASN A 549 33.59 -12.65 -9.28
C ASN A 549 33.10 -11.25 -8.86
N LEU A 550 31.80 -11.10 -8.60
CA LEU A 550 31.23 -9.88 -8.01
C LEU A 550 31.89 -9.54 -6.66
N GLY A 551 32.08 -10.52 -5.78
CA GLY A 551 32.78 -10.34 -4.50
C GLY A 551 34.24 -9.89 -4.63
N LYS A 552 34.96 -10.36 -5.67
CA LYS A 552 36.36 -9.95 -5.94
C LYS A 552 36.47 -8.51 -6.45
N HIS A 553 35.52 -8.05 -7.26
CA HIS A 553 35.52 -6.67 -7.76
C HIS A 553 35.21 -5.64 -6.67
N VAL A 554 34.30 -5.97 -5.73
CA VAL A 554 34.04 -5.13 -4.56
C VAL A 554 35.29 -5.03 -3.66
N HIS A 555 35.96 -6.15 -3.36
CA HIS A 555 37.18 -6.15 -2.56
C HIS A 555 38.39 -5.48 -3.23
N ALA A 556 38.50 -5.53 -4.56
CA ALA A 556 39.53 -4.79 -5.30
C ALA A 556 39.30 -3.27 -5.21
N ALA A 557 38.05 -2.81 -5.31
CA ALA A 557 37.71 -1.40 -5.13
C ALA A 557 37.95 -0.91 -3.68
N THR A 558 37.73 -1.76 -2.66
CA THR A 558 38.02 -1.40 -1.26
C THR A 558 39.54 -1.37 -0.95
N ARG A 559 40.35 -2.21 -1.60
CA ARG A 559 41.81 -2.21 -1.40
C ARG A 559 42.53 -1.03 -2.06
N ILE A 560 41.99 -0.48 -3.15
CA ILE A 560 42.57 0.72 -3.79
C ILE A 560 42.40 1.94 -2.88
N ASN A 561 41.31 2.04 -2.10
CA ASN A 561 41.07 3.17 -1.20
C ASN A 561 41.79 3.11 0.17
N ILE A 562 42.49 2.01 0.51
CA ILE A 562 43.24 1.90 1.78
C ILE A 562 44.74 2.19 1.59
N ASN A 563 45.23 2.18 0.36
CA ASN A 563 46.65 2.48 0.07
C ASN A 563 46.91 3.91 -0.42
N ASP A 564 45.88 4.74 -0.55
CA ASP A 564 45.98 6.17 -0.87
C ASP A 564 45.41 7.04 0.29
N ASN A 565 45.95 6.85 1.50
CA ASN A 565 45.87 7.82 2.60
C ASN A 565 47.19 7.85 3.38
#